data_AF-A0A812RRT5-F1
#
_entry.id   AF-A0A812RRT5-F1
#
_cell.length_a   1.000
_cell.length_b   1.000
_cell.length_c   1.000
_cell.angle_alpha   90.00
_cell.angle_beta   90.00
_cell.angle_gamma   90.00
#
_symmetry.space_group_name_H-M   'P 1'
#
loop_
_entity.id
_entity.type
_entity.pdbx_description
1 polymer ?
#
loop_
_entity_poly.entity_id
_entity_poly.type
_entity_poly.pdbx_seq_one_letter_code
_entity_poly.pdbx_strand_id
1 'polypeptide(L)'
;MPFTFLASHPRFSEECPYSPWPSVAGLVGTLFGLFLSPYFLDGCDKTICFLDVVSIHQVDRDLMERGIYGLGGFLRMSKELRVLWSEPYLSRLWCVFELAAYRHANPTGRIRLTPVFIEVGLLSLILGSYFAAFLFFAVFAARLVLALRPAAFAIALVPVYVLMHAMRVNTRAKHRLISELKGFDLNQASCRTDFDKEFIYSAIREWYGSTEAFTEYVRGPLREEMLGSDELRLQFPLPYLLLASTCPVSASLNTLAALWVAGAPAVVVATEAMAFTLGFYFFWFLPMTKLAIYLCDRFAAPRWSGCCMDYLQTGLIFLCFFALYYAGDTAAMAVTQVGVGACSAWLLFSMLLCWVCCFGGWERLSRLTELCRPG
;
A
#
# COMPACT_ATOMS: atom_id res chain seq x y z
N MET A 1 17.43 31.48 11.06
CA MET A 1 16.27 30.55 11.14
C MET A 1 15.97 30.33 12.62
N PRO A 2 14.71 30.36 13.08
CA PRO A 2 14.41 30.36 14.52
C PRO A 2 14.64 28.99 15.20
N PHE A 3 14.74 27.90 14.44
CA PHE A 3 14.98 26.56 14.99
C PHE A 3 16.44 26.16 14.81
N THR A 4 17.03 25.61 15.86
CA THR A 4 18.36 25.01 15.83
C THR A 4 18.32 23.65 16.49
N PHE A 5 19.27 22.78 16.13
CA PHE A 5 19.53 21.57 16.87
C PHE A 5 21.01 21.38 17.13
N LEU A 6 21.33 20.75 18.25
CA LEU A 6 22.71 20.43 18.59
C LEU A 6 23.12 19.14 17.89
N ALA A 7 23.97 19.25 16.87
CA ALA A 7 24.60 18.08 16.27
C ALA A 7 25.60 17.49 17.28
N SER A 8 25.51 16.20 17.56
CA SER A 8 26.41 15.50 18.48
C SER A 8 27.19 14.42 17.72
N HIS A 9 28.15 14.85 16.90
CA HIS A 9 29.05 13.95 16.17
C HIS A 9 30.47 14.05 16.77
N PRO A 10 31.27 12.96 16.82
CA PRO A 10 32.61 12.99 17.44
C PRO A 10 33.58 14.00 16.82
N ARG A 11 33.29 14.45 15.60
CA ARG A 11 34.10 15.41 14.82
C ARG A 11 33.41 16.76 14.60
N PHE A 12 32.19 16.94 15.10
CA PHE A 12 31.41 18.15 14.87
C PHE A 12 30.31 18.27 15.92
N SER A 13 30.39 19.32 16.74
CA SER A 13 29.46 19.57 17.84
C SER A 13 29.07 21.05 17.87
N GLU A 14 28.12 21.44 17.02
CA GLU A 14 27.66 22.81 16.90
C GLU A 14 26.12 22.87 16.82
N GLU A 15 25.55 24.05 17.11
CA GLU A 15 24.13 24.31 16.85
C GLU A 15 23.92 24.51 15.34
N CYS A 16 23.20 23.59 14.70
CA CYS A 16 22.87 23.66 13.29
C CYS A 16 21.50 24.33 13.08
N PRO A 17 21.36 25.25 12.09
CA PRO A 17 20.06 25.81 11.74
C PRO A 17 19.16 24.72 11.15
N TYR A 18 17.98 24.52 11.74
CA TYR A 18 17.04 23.49 11.34
C TYR A 18 15.79 24.11 10.69
N SER A 19 15.27 23.49 9.64
CA SER A 19 14.11 24.00 8.91
C SER A 19 13.30 22.88 8.27
N PRO A 20 11.96 23.03 8.15
CA PRO A 20 11.11 22.01 7.55
C PRO A 20 11.08 22.08 6.01
N TRP A 21 11.82 22.99 5.37
CA TRP A 21 11.69 23.23 3.92
C TRP A 21 11.94 22.00 3.05
N PRO A 22 13.00 21.20 3.25
CA PRO A 22 13.15 19.96 2.49
C PRO A 22 11.97 18.99 2.63
N SER A 23 11.36 18.86 3.82
CA SER A 23 10.11 18.09 3.99
C SER A 23 8.93 18.64 3.19
N VAL A 24 8.73 19.96 3.22
CA VAL A 24 7.66 20.61 2.44
C VAL A 24 7.89 20.43 0.95
N ALA A 25 9.12 20.66 0.48
CA ALA A 25 9.52 20.46 -0.91
C ALA A 25 9.37 19.00 -1.34
N GLY A 26 9.69 18.06 -0.44
CA GLY A 26 9.49 16.63 -0.67
C GLY A 26 8.02 16.27 -0.84
N LEU A 27 7.12 16.80 0.01
CA LEU A 27 5.67 16.58 -0.13
C LEU A 27 5.16 17.09 -1.47
N VAL A 28 5.51 18.33 -1.83
CA VAL A 28 5.15 18.93 -3.13
C VAL A 28 5.71 18.10 -4.28
N GLY A 29 6.98 17.69 -4.20
CA GLY A 29 7.62 16.84 -5.21
C GLY A 29 6.97 15.46 -5.33
N THR A 30 6.54 14.87 -4.22
CA THR A 30 5.84 13.58 -4.18
C THR A 30 4.48 13.68 -4.87
N LEU A 31 3.70 14.72 -4.54
CA LEU A 31 2.39 14.96 -5.16
C LEU A 31 2.53 15.27 -6.65
N PHE A 32 3.48 16.15 -7.01
CA PHE A 32 3.75 16.49 -8.40
C PHE A 32 4.21 15.28 -9.21
N GLY A 33 5.12 14.47 -8.65
CA GLY A 33 5.55 13.21 -9.25
C GLY A 33 4.39 12.23 -9.43
N LEU A 34 3.50 12.10 -8.44
CA LEU A 34 2.30 11.27 -8.55
C LEU A 34 1.38 11.73 -9.69
N PHE A 35 1.02 13.02 -9.73
CA PHE A 35 0.12 13.57 -10.76
C PHE A 35 0.73 13.60 -12.16
N LEU A 36 2.05 13.74 -12.26
CA LEU A 36 2.73 13.78 -13.55
C LEU A 36 3.25 12.44 -14.05
N SER A 37 3.31 11.43 -13.17
CA SER A 37 3.76 10.09 -13.55
C SER A 37 3.04 9.49 -14.76
N PRO A 38 1.70 9.67 -14.95
CA PRO A 38 1.03 9.16 -16.14
C PRO A 38 1.51 9.85 -17.43
N TYR A 39 1.87 11.14 -17.37
CA TYR A 39 2.25 11.91 -18.56
C TYR A 39 3.72 11.72 -18.96
N PHE A 40 4.60 11.39 -18.02
CA PHE A 40 6.04 11.22 -18.30
C PHE A 40 6.45 9.78 -18.57
N LEU A 41 5.74 8.80 -18.01
CA LEU A 41 6.07 7.38 -18.18
C LEU A 41 5.43 6.76 -19.44
N ASP A 42 4.56 7.51 -20.12
CA ASP A 42 3.79 7.09 -21.31
C ASP A 42 4.61 6.98 -22.61
N GLY A 43 5.95 6.91 -22.52
CA GLY A 43 6.83 6.73 -23.67
C GLY A 43 6.76 5.35 -24.35
N CYS A 44 6.08 4.34 -23.78
CA CYS A 44 6.19 2.96 -24.29
C CYS A 44 4.91 2.13 -24.49
N ASP A 45 3.72 2.50 -23.99
CA ASP A 45 2.49 1.77 -24.40
C ASP A 45 1.21 2.56 -24.06
N LYS A 46 0.57 3.16 -25.07
CA LYS A 46 -0.73 3.84 -24.87
C LYS A 46 -1.80 2.77 -24.63
N THR A 47 -2.11 2.50 -23.38
CA THR A 47 -3.23 1.63 -23.03
C THR A 47 -4.53 2.40 -23.21
N ILE A 48 -5.28 2.05 -24.27
CA ILE A 48 -6.65 2.55 -24.45
C ILE A 48 -7.55 1.74 -23.53
N CYS A 49 -8.25 2.42 -22.63
CA CYS A 49 -9.23 1.79 -21.75
C CYS A 49 -10.65 2.20 -22.15
N PHE A 50 -11.57 1.24 -22.09
CA PHE A 50 -12.99 1.51 -22.04
C PHE A 50 -13.38 1.64 -20.57
N LEU A 51 -14.01 2.76 -20.21
CA LEU A 51 -14.51 3.00 -18.86
C LEU A 51 -16.02 3.13 -18.90
N ASP A 52 -16.71 2.18 -18.30
CA ASP A 52 -18.16 2.00 -18.31
C ASP A 52 -18.92 3.28 -17.91
N VAL A 53 -18.55 3.90 -16.79
CA VAL A 53 -19.25 5.07 -16.23
C VAL A 53 -19.16 6.31 -17.12
N VAL A 54 -18.11 6.41 -17.93
CA VAL A 54 -17.90 7.53 -18.86
C VAL A 54 -18.48 7.22 -20.24
N SER A 55 -18.55 5.95 -20.61
CA SER A 55 -18.91 5.52 -21.96
C SER A 55 -20.39 5.17 -22.10
N ILE A 56 -21.05 4.80 -21.01
CA ILE A 56 -22.48 4.48 -20.96
C ILE A 56 -23.23 5.70 -20.42
N HIS A 57 -24.28 6.11 -21.12
CA HIS A 57 -25.08 7.26 -20.72
C HIS A 57 -25.79 6.97 -19.39
N GLN A 58 -25.61 7.82 -18.37
CA GLN A 58 -26.08 7.55 -17.00
C GLN A 58 -27.50 8.08 -16.71
N VAL A 59 -28.07 8.90 -17.61
CA VAL A 59 -29.35 9.62 -17.38
C VAL A 59 -30.48 9.14 -18.30
N ASP A 60 -30.26 9.21 -19.61
CA ASP A 60 -31.15 8.69 -20.66
C ASP A 60 -31.15 7.15 -20.65
N ARG A 61 -32.33 6.55 -20.42
CA ARG A 61 -32.49 5.10 -20.29
C ARG A 61 -32.25 4.35 -21.60
N ASP A 62 -32.71 4.88 -22.73
CA ASP A 62 -32.59 4.21 -24.01
C ASP A 62 -31.13 4.16 -24.46
N LEU A 63 -30.39 5.24 -24.22
CA LEU A 63 -28.94 5.28 -24.47
C LEU A 63 -28.15 4.42 -23.49
N MET A 64 -28.56 4.37 -22.22
CA MET A 64 -27.95 3.49 -21.21
C MET A 64 -28.11 2.02 -21.62
N GLU A 65 -29.32 1.63 -22.01
CA GLU A 65 -29.66 0.27 -22.45
C GLU A 65 -28.88 -0.12 -23.71
N ARG A 66 -28.80 0.76 -24.71
CA ARG A 66 -27.95 0.55 -25.89
C ARG A 66 -26.47 0.39 -25.53
N GLY A 67 -25.97 1.20 -24.58
CA GLY A 67 -24.61 1.09 -24.08
C GLY A 67 -24.34 -0.24 -23.38
N ILE A 68 -25.28 -0.69 -22.55
CA ILE A 68 -25.25 -1.98 -21.86
C ILE A 68 -25.22 -3.13 -22.87
N TYR A 69 -26.10 -3.13 -23.87
CA TYR A 69 -26.10 -4.16 -24.92
C TYR A 69 -24.83 -4.14 -25.79
N GLY A 70 -24.18 -2.99 -25.93
CA GLY A 70 -22.88 -2.86 -26.59
C GLY A 70 -21.70 -3.43 -25.79
N LEU A 71 -21.84 -3.64 -24.48
CA LEU A 71 -20.75 -4.03 -23.58
C LEU A 71 -20.09 -5.35 -24.01
N GLY A 72 -20.87 -6.33 -24.46
CA GLY A 72 -20.34 -7.62 -24.92
C GLY A 72 -19.32 -7.48 -26.06
N GLY A 73 -19.50 -6.50 -26.95
CA GLY A 73 -18.53 -6.19 -28.01
C GLY A 73 -17.20 -5.69 -27.45
N PHE A 74 -17.24 -4.81 -26.45
CA PHE A 74 -16.04 -4.30 -25.76
C PHE A 74 -15.34 -5.39 -24.96
N LEU A 75 -16.09 -6.25 -24.24
CA LEU A 75 -15.52 -7.36 -23.49
C LEU A 75 -14.78 -8.35 -24.42
N ARG A 76 -15.36 -8.67 -25.57
CA ARG A 76 -14.76 -9.55 -26.58
C ARG A 76 -13.45 -8.98 -27.17
N MET A 77 -13.38 -7.67 -27.38
CA MET A 77 -12.19 -7.01 -27.98
C MET A 77 -11.12 -6.62 -26.94
N SER A 78 -11.47 -6.57 -25.65
CA SER A 78 -10.59 -6.16 -24.57
C SER A 78 -9.57 -7.25 -24.20
N LYS A 79 -8.28 -6.92 -24.24
CA LYS A 79 -7.19 -7.83 -23.80
C LYS A 79 -7.22 -8.14 -22.30
N GLU A 80 -7.77 -7.23 -21.52
CA GLU A 80 -7.84 -7.30 -20.06
C GLU A 80 -9.14 -6.65 -19.58
N LEU A 81 -9.83 -7.28 -18.62
CA LEU A 81 -10.87 -6.66 -17.82
C LEU A 81 -10.27 -6.29 -16.47
N ARG A 82 -10.18 -4.99 -16.18
CA ARG A 82 -9.71 -4.50 -14.89
C ARG A 82 -10.89 -4.03 -14.05
N VAL A 83 -11.09 -4.68 -12.91
CA VAL A 83 -12.15 -4.37 -11.97
C VAL A 83 -11.55 -3.68 -10.74
N LEU A 84 -11.91 -2.40 -10.58
CA LEU A 84 -11.64 -1.63 -9.37
C LEU A 84 -12.69 -2.03 -8.32
N TRP A 85 -12.34 -2.97 -7.44
CA TRP A 85 -13.33 -3.56 -6.55
C TRP A 85 -13.35 -2.88 -5.18
N SER A 86 -14.56 -2.78 -4.61
CA SER A 86 -14.87 -2.36 -3.25
C SER A 86 -16.06 -3.18 -2.73
N GLU A 87 -16.26 -3.28 -1.42
CA GLU A 87 -17.51 -3.86 -0.92
C GLU A 87 -18.69 -2.92 -1.27
N PRO A 88 -19.84 -3.41 -1.79
CA PRO A 88 -20.24 -4.81 -1.91
C PRO A 88 -20.24 -5.31 -3.38
N TYR A 89 -19.11 -5.21 -4.11
CA TYR A 89 -19.04 -5.53 -5.55
C TYR A 89 -19.61 -6.90 -5.91
N LEU A 90 -19.21 -7.97 -5.20
CA LEU A 90 -19.65 -9.34 -5.49
C LEU A 90 -21.07 -9.66 -5.02
N SER A 91 -21.70 -8.79 -4.25
CA SER A 91 -23.11 -8.95 -3.89
C SER A 91 -24.04 -8.47 -5.01
N ARG A 92 -23.51 -7.82 -6.06
CA ARG A 92 -24.28 -7.29 -7.19
C ARG A 92 -24.24 -8.26 -8.35
N LEU A 93 -25.42 -8.68 -8.80
CA LEU A 93 -25.59 -9.66 -9.88
C LEU A 93 -24.87 -9.25 -11.16
N TRP A 94 -25.01 -7.98 -11.56
CA TRP A 94 -24.38 -7.44 -12.77
C TRP A 94 -22.85 -7.54 -12.74
N CYS A 95 -22.25 -7.25 -11.59
CA CYS A 95 -20.80 -7.24 -11.42
C CYS A 95 -20.18 -8.63 -11.54
N VAL A 96 -20.84 -9.65 -10.99
CA VAL A 96 -20.39 -11.05 -11.13
C VAL A 96 -20.68 -11.58 -12.53
N PHE A 97 -21.82 -11.20 -13.10
CA PHE A 97 -22.16 -11.51 -14.49
C PHE A 97 -21.13 -10.93 -15.47
N GLU A 98 -20.65 -9.70 -15.27
CA GLU A 98 -19.65 -9.07 -16.13
C GLU A 98 -18.31 -9.82 -16.16
N LEU A 99 -17.85 -10.30 -14.99
CA LEU A 99 -16.65 -11.15 -14.90
C LEU A 99 -16.81 -12.45 -15.71
N ALA A 100 -17.97 -13.09 -15.57
CA ALA A 100 -18.29 -14.32 -16.27
C ALA A 100 -18.49 -14.09 -17.78
N ALA A 101 -19.20 -13.03 -18.16
CA ALA A 101 -19.40 -12.60 -19.53
C ALA A 101 -18.06 -12.34 -20.23
N TYR A 102 -17.12 -11.66 -19.55
CA TYR A 102 -15.78 -11.44 -20.06
C TYR A 102 -15.03 -12.74 -20.28
N ARG A 103 -15.05 -13.68 -19.32
CA ARG A 103 -14.38 -14.98 -19.50
C ARG A 103 -15.02 -15.79 -20.63
N HIS A 104 -16.34 -15.75 -20.78
CA HIS A 104 -17.05 -16.43 -21.86
C HIS A 104 -16.70 -15.83 -23.23
N ALA A 105 -16.72 -14.50 -23.35
CA ALA A 105 -16.41 -13.79 -24.58
C ALA A 105 -14.91 -13.79 -24.93
N ASN A 106 -14.05 -13.91 -23.92
CA ASN A 106 -12.60 -13.88 -24.05
C ASN A 106 -11.91 -14.92 -23.14
N PRO A 107 -11.89 -16.20 -23.54
CA PRO A 107 -11.36 -17.31 -22.72
C PRO A 107 -9.90 -17.16 -22.33
N THR A 108 -9.09 -16.44 -23.13
CA THR A 108 -7.66 -16.20 -22.88
C THR A 108 -7.37 -14.80 -22.31
N GLY A 109 -8.39 -13.95 -22.20
CA GLY A 109 -8.30 -12.61 -21.64
C GLY A 109 -7.87 -12.62 -20.18
N ARG A 110 -7.35 -11.50 -19.68
CA ARG A 110 -6.91 -11.40 -18.28
C ARG A 110 -7.97 -10.67 -17.45
N ILE A 111 -8.36 -11.25 -16.33
CA ILE A 111 -9.16 -10.54 -15.32
C ILE A 111 -8.21 -10.04 -14.24
N ARG A 112 -8.21 -8.73 -14.02
CA ARG A 112 -7.43 -8.05 -12.98
C ARG A 112 -8.34 -7.44 -11.95
N LEU A 113 -8.12 -7.75 -10.67
CA LEU A 113 -8.92 -7.24 -9.56
C LEU A 113 -8.05 -6.37 -8.69
N THR A 114 -8.23 -5.06 -8.85
CA THR A 114 -7.48 -4.07 -8.10
C THR A 114 -8.34 -3.56 -6.95
N PRO A 115 -8.01 -3.90 -5.69
CA PRO A 115 -8.71 -3.34 -4.54
C PRO A 115 -8.44 -1.85 -4.42
N VAL A 116 -9.49 -1.03 -4.48
CA VAL A 116 -9.40 0.45 -4.35
C VAL A 116 -8.77 0.89 -3.01
N PHE A 117 -8.79 0.02 -2.00
CA PHE A 117 -8.22 0.32 -0.70
C PHE A 117 -6.69 0.38 -0.69
N ILE A 118 -5.98 -0.19 -1.69
CA ILE A 118 -4.51 -0.13 -1.72
C ILE A 118 -4.07 1.32 -1.95
N GLU A 119 -4.69 2.00 -2.89
CA GLU A 119 -4.40 3.40 -3.24
C GLU A 119 -4.79 4.34 -2.10
N VAL A 120 -5.95 4.10 -1.47
CA VAL A 120 -6.35 4.83 -0.26
C VAL A 120 -5.36 4.58 0.88
N GLY A 121 -4.93 3.33 1.07
CA GLY A 121 -3.93 2.95 2.07
C GLY A 121 -2.58 3.63 1.81
N LEU A 122 -2.14 3.68 0.56
CA LEU A 122 -0.91 4.37 0.14
C LEU A 122 -0.98 5.87 0.40
N LEU A 123 -2.07 6.53 -0.04
CA LEU A 123 -2.26 7.96 0.20
C LEU A 123 -2.24 8.25 1.70
N SER A 124 -2.94 7.42 2.48
CA SER A 124 -2.97 7.54 3.93
C SER A 124 -1.57 7.34 4.54
N LEU A 125 -0.79 6.37 4.06
CA LEU A 125 0.60 6.14 4.46
C LEU A 125 1.50 7.34 4.15
N ILE A 126 1.40 7.93 2.96
CA ILE A 126 2.16 9.12 2.57
C ILE A 126 1.81 10.30 3.49
N LEU A 127 0.52 10.64 3.59
CA LEU A 127 0.07 11.78 4.40
C LEU A 127 0.40 11.61 5.88
N GLY A 128 0.18 10.40 6.43
CA GLY A 128 0.51 10.12 7.82
C GLY A 128 2.01 10.10 8.08
N SER A 129 2.83 9.70 7.11
CA SER A 129 4.30 9.79 7.22
C SER A 129 4.75 11.26 7.26
N TYR A 130 4.22 12.12 6.39
CA TYR A 130 4.55 13.56 6.41
C TYR A 130 4.07 14.23 7.69
N PHE A 131 2.90 13.85 8.18
CA PHE A 131 2.41 14.32 9.47
C PHE A 131 3.31 13.85 10.63
N ALA A 132 3.74 12.58 10.63
CA ALA A 132 4.70 12.08 11.61
C ALA A 132 6.05 12.82 11.53
N ALA A 133 6.57 13.07 10.32
CA ALA A 133 7.79 13.84 10.11
C ALA A 133 7.67 15.28 10.65
N PHE A 134 6.51 15.92 10.45
CA PHE A 134 6.21 17.23 11.03
C PHE A 134 6.17 17.19 12.57
N LEU A 135 5.56 16.16 13.16
CA LEU A 135 5.57 15.98 14.62
C LEU A 135 7.00 15.77 15.16
N PHE A 136 7.82 14.96 14.48
CA PHE A 136 9.23 14.80 14.82
C PHE A 136 9.98 16.13 14.76
N PHE A 137 9.77 16.91 13.69
CA PHE A 137 10.31 18.26 13.58
C PHE A 137 9.88 19.14 14.75
N ALA A 138 8.59 19.15 15.10
CA ALA A 138 8.04 19.99 16.16
C ALA A 138 8.60 19.61 17.56
N VAL A 139 8.68 18.30 17.86
CA VAL A 139 9.31 17.80 19.10
C VAL A 139 10.76 18.28 19.19
N PHE A 140 11.50 18.13 18.09
CA PHE A 140 12.91 18.47 18.05
C PHE A 140 13.14 19.98 18.16
N ALA A 141 12.33 20.78 17.47
CA ALA A 141 12.30 22.23 17.57
C ALA A 141 11.95 22.71 19.00
N ALA A 142 11.11 21.98 19.72
CA ALA A 142 10.76 22.27 21.11
C ALA A 142 11.87 21.91 22.12
N ARG A 143 13.01 21.36 21.68
CA ARG A 143 14.14 20.93 22.52
C ARG A 143 13.70 20.02 23.68
N LEU A 144 12.69 19.18 23.47
CA LEU A 144 12.27 18.20 24.47
C LEU A 144 13.46 17.29 24.81
N VAL A 145 13.80 17.24 26.11
CA VAL A 145 15.03 16.63 26.66
C VAL A 145 15.23 15.20 26.14
N LEU A 146 16.49 14.80 25.90
CA LEU A 146 16.89 13.46 25.41
C LEU A 146 16.22 12.30 26.17
N ALA A 147 15.95 12.47 27.47
CA ALA A 147 15.24 11.49 28.31
C ALA A 147 13.79 11.19 27.84
N LEU A 148 13.16 12.12 27.12
CA LEU A 148 11.81 11.98 26.56
C LEU A 148 11.81 11.48 25.11
N ARG A 149 12.97 11.16 24.53
CA ARG A 149 13.07 10.72 23.13
C ARG A 149 12.16 9.52 22.82
N PRO A 150 12.12 8.42 23.58
CA PRO A 150 11.23 7.29 23.26
C PRO A 150 9.75 7.69 23.29
N ALA A 151 9.35 8.52 24.26
CA ALA A 151 7.98 9.03 24.35
C ALA A 151 7.63 9.92 23.15
N ALA A 152 8.56 10.77 22.72
CA ALA A 152 8.40 11.59 21.53
C ALA A 152 8.25 10.76 20.25
N PHE A 153 9.06 9.71 20.08
CA PHE A 153 8.90 8.75 18.98
C PHE A 153 7.53 8.08 19.02
N ALA A 154 7.10 7.63 20.20
CA ALA A 154 5.79 6.99 20.35
C ALA A 154 4.65 7.94 19.95
N ILE A 155 4.70 9.22 20.39
CA ILE A 155 3.73 10.25 20.04
C ILE A 155 3.75 10.54 18.53
N ALA A 156 4.92 10.76 17.95
CA ALA A 156 5.07 11.07 16.53
C ALA A 156 4.61 9.91 15.62
N LEU A 157 4.64 8.68 16.10
CA LEU A 157 4.21 7.48 15.37
C LEU A 157 2.74 7.06 15.63
N VAL A 158 1.99 7.77 16.49
CA VAL A 158 0.53 7.54 16.65
C VAL A 158 -0.24 7.54 15.32
N PRO A 159 0.03 8.42 14.34
CA PRO A 159 -0.62 8.36 13.04
C PRO A 159 -0.39 7.02 12.33
N VAL A 160 0.81 6.44 12.47
CA VAL A 160 1.13 5.13 11.88
C VAL A 160 0.29 4.02 12.52
N TYR A 161 0.01 4.09 13.82
CA TYR A 161 -0.91 3.16 14.49
C TYR A 161 -2.32 3.20 13.88
N VAL A 162 -2.88 4.41 13.68
CA VAL A 162 -4.20 4.59 13.07
C VAL A 162 -4.22 4.03 11.65
N LEU A 163 -3.17 4.30 10.87
CA LEU A 163 -3.00 3.78 9.52
C LEU A 163 -2.94 2.26 9.50
N MET A 164 -2.15 1.64 10.38
CA MET A 164 -2.09 0.18 10.49
C MET A 164 -3.45 -0.42 10.84
N HIS A 165 -4.22 0.23 11.71
CA HIS A 165 -5.59 -0.21 12.01
C HIS A 165 -6.47 -0.16 10.75
N ALA A 166 -6.47 0.98 10.05
CA ALA A 166 -7.24 1.16 8.82
C ALA A 166 -6.84 0.15 7.73
N MET A 167 -5.54 -0.06 7.51
CA MET A 167 -5.03 -1.06 6.57
C MET A 167 -5.49 -2.48 6.93
N ARG A 168 -5.49 -2.82 8.21
CA ARG A 168 -5.95 -4.12 8.69
C ARG A 168 -7.46 -4.30 8.45
N VAL A 169 -8.26 -3.27 8.71
CA VAL A 169 -9.71 -3.27 8.43
C VAL A 169 -9.96 -3.44 6.93
N ASN A 170 -9.25 -2.69 6.09
CA ASN A 170 -9.35 -2.83 4.63
C ASN A 170 -8.95 -4.22 4.15
N THR A 171 -7.95 -4.82 4.78
CA THR A 171 -7.53 -6.18 4.46
C THR A 171 -8.57 -7.23 4.86
N ARG A 172 -9.40 -6.97 5.87
CA ARG A 172 -10.58 -7.83 6.15
C ARG A 172 -11.56 -7.81 5.01
N ALA A 173 -11.79 -6.64 4.40
CA ALA A 173 -12.70 -6.55 3.26
C ALA A 173 -12.22 -7.43 2.10
N LYS A 174 -10.89 -7.50 1.88
CA LYS A 174 -10.31 -8.47 0.93
C LYS A 174 -10.60 -9.92 1.33
N HIS A 175 -10.35 -10.29 2.58
CA HIS A 175 -10.64 -11.66 3.01
C HIS A 175 -12.13 -11.99 2.93
N ARG A 176 -13.01 -11.01 3.18
CA ARG A 176 -14.45 -11.16 3.01
C ARG A 176 -14.79 -11.39 1.54
N LEU A 177 -14.27 -10.59 0.62
CA LEU A 177 -14.44 -10.78 -0.83
C LEU A 177 -14.09 -12.21 -1.27
N ILE A 178 -12.93 -12.71 -0.84
CA ILE A 178 -12.47 -14.07 -1.15
C ILE A 178 -13.43 -15.12 -0.56
N SER A 179 -13.96 -14.87 0.64
CA SER A 179 -14.93 -15.73 1.29
C SER A 179 -16.30 -15.68 0.59
N GLU A 180 -16.73 -14.52 0.12
CA GLU A 180 -17.99 -14.33 -0.62
C GLU A 180 -17.97 -15.09 -1.94
N LEU A 181 -16.84 -15.13 -2.66
CA LEU A 181 -16.70 -15.99 -3.85
C LEU A 181 -16.90 -17.47 -3.52
N LYS A 182 -16.38 -17.94 -2.37
CA LYS A 182 -16.53 -19.34 -1.95
C LYS A 182 -17.99 -19.69 -1.66
N GLY A 183 -18.73 -18.75 -1.08
CA GLY A 183 -20.14 -18.91 -0.70
C GLY A 183 -21.15 -18.38 -1.72
N PHE A 184 -20.70 -17.88 -2.88
CA PHE A 184 -21.53 -17.13 -3.81
C PHE A 184 -22.81 -17.89 -4.18
N ASP A 185 -23.97 -17.24 -4.13
CA ASP A 185 -25.26 -17.81 -4.52
C ASP A 185 -25.99 -16.82 -5.42
N LEU A 186 -26.27 -17.25 -6.66
CA LEU A 186 -26.92 -16.42 -7.66
C LEU A 186 -28.28 -15.86 -7.20
N ASN A 187 -29.00 -16.62 -6.36
CA ASN A 187 -30.31 -16.21 -5.87
C ASN A 187 -30.24 -15.11 -4.81
N GLN A 188 -29.11 -14.98 -4.13
CA GLN A 188 -28.86 -13.96 -3.10
C GLN A 188 -28.23 -12.69 -3.68
N ALA A 189 -27.77 -12.73 -4.94
CA ALA A 189 -27.19 -11.58 -5.60
C ALA A 189 -28.24 -10.47 -5.81
N SER A 190 -27.93 -9.27 -5.33
CA SER A 190 -28.76 -8.08 -5.49
C SER A 190 -28.79 -7.63 -6.95
N CYS A 191 -29.98 -7.28 -7.44
CA CYS A 191 -30.18 -6.69 -8.75
C CYS A 191 -31.05 -5.44 -8.61
N ARG A 192 -30.79 -4.41 -9.42
CA ARG A 192 -31.49 -3.13 -9.31
C ARG A 192 -32.92 -3.21 -9.86
N THR A 193 -33.13 -4.00 -10.91
CA THR A 193 -34.42 -4.16 -11.57
C THR A 193 -34.68 -5.64 -11.86
N ASP A 194 -35.95 -6.05 -11.85
CA ASP A 194 -36.32 -7.42 -12.19
C ASP A 194 -36.07 -7.74 -13.67
N PHE A 195 -36.18 -6.73 -14.54
CA PHE A 195 -35.84 -6.84 -15.95
C PHE A 195 -34.37 -7.23 -16.16
N ASP A 196 -33.43 -6.52 -15.52
CA ASP A 196 -32.00 -6.85 -15.61
C ASP A 196 -31.74 -8.26 -15.08
N LYS A 197 -32.47 -8.65 -14.01
CA LYS A 197 -32.35 -9.99 -13.43
C LYS A 197 -32.79 -11.07 -14.42
N GLU A 198 -33.95 -10.91 -15.06
CA GLU A 198 -34.45 -11.87 -16.06
C GLU A 198 -33.53 -11.95 -17.29
N PHE A 199 -33.03 -10.80 -17.75
CA PHE A 199 -32.08 -10.72 -18.85
C PHE A 199 -30.78 -11.49 -18.51
N ILE A 200 -30.17 -11.19 -17.36
CA ILE A 200 -28.94 -11.86 -16.91
C ILE A 200 -29.17 -13.35 -16.70
N TYR A 201 -30.29 -13.76 -16.11
CA TYR A 201 -30.59 -15.18 -15.88
C TYR A 201 -30.77 -15.93 -17.19
N SER A 202 -31.36 -15.28 -18.20
CA SER A 202 -31.50 -15.86 -19.54
C SER A 202 -30.14 -16.04 -20.20
N ALA A 203 -29.28 -15.03 -20.17
CA ALA A 203 -27.91 -15.11 -20.68
C ALA A 203 -27.07 -16.17 -19.93
N ILE A 204 -27.22 -16.25 -18.60
CA ILE A 204 -26.55 -17.28 -17.79
C ILE A 204 -26.95 -18.69 -18.23
N ARG A 205 -28.26 -18.95 -18.42
CA ARG A 205 -28.74 -20.26 -18.89
C ARG A 205 -28.24 -20.57 -20.29
N GLU A 206 -28.15 -19.57 -21.16
CA GLU A 206 -27.61 -19.73 -22.51
C GLU A 206 -26.11 -20.08 -22.51
N TRP A 207 -25.30 -19.35 -21.73
CA TRP A 207 -23.83 -19.50 -21.76
C TRP A 207 -23.30 -20.64 -20.91
N TYR A 208 -23.96 -20.92 -19.78
CA TYR A 208 -23.51 -21.91 -18.79
C TYR A 208 -24.44 -23.12 -18.68
N GLY A 209 -25.56 -23.14 -19.42
CA GLY A 209 -26.54 -24.23 -19.41
C GLY A 209 -27.55 -24.15 -18.25
N SER A 210 -27.12 -23.71 -17.06
CA SER A 210 -28.01 -23.50 -15.92
C SER A 210 -27.47 -22.47 -14.92
N THR A 211 -28.35 -22.04 -14.01
CA THR A 211 -28.01 -21.13 -12.90
C THR A 211 -27.07 -21.78 -11.87
N GLU A 212 -27.16 -23.09 -11.72
CA GLU A 212 -26.32 -23.91 -10.84
C GLU A 212 -24.92 -24.04 -11.43
N ALA A 213 -24.81 -24.36 -12.72
CA ALA A 213 -23.52 -24.44 -13.43
C ALA A 213 -22.77 -23.09 -13.40
N PHE A 214 -23.48 -21.98 -13.52
CA PHE A 214 -22.89 -20.65 -13.32
C PHE A 214 -22.39 -20.43 -11.89
N THR A 215 -23.19 -20.82 -10.89
CA THR A 215 -22.79 -20.69 -9.48
C THR A 215 -21.55 -21.54 -9.18
N GLU A 216 -21.47 -22.76 -9.71
CA GLU A 216 -20.29 -23.62 -9.61
C GLU A 216 -19.08 -23.01 -10.32
N TYR A 217 -19.28 -22.43 -11.51
CA TYR A 217 -18.23 -21.72 -12.23
C TYR A 217 -17.66 -20.54 -11.42
N VAL A 218 -18.52 -19.73 -10.79
CA VAL A 218 -18.10 -18.60 -9.94
C VAL A 218 -17.34 -19.09 -8.70
N ARG A 219 -17.84 -20.14 -8.03
CA ARG A 219 -17.22 -20.72 -6.82
C ARG A 219 -15.90 -21.44 -7.09
N GLY A 220 -15.74 -22.02 -8.27
CA GLY A 220 -14.57 -22.81 -8.67
C GLY A 220 -13.64 -22.01 -9.60
N PRO A 221 -13.70 -22.24 -10.92
CA PRO A 221 -12.75 -21.67 -11.89
C PRO A 221 -12.52 -20.17 -11.77
N LEU A 222 -13.57 -19.36 -11.67
CA LEU A 222 -13.43 -17.90 -11.57
C LEU A 222 -12.71 -17.51 -10.27
N ARG A 223 -13.13 -18.07 -9.14
CA ARG A 223 -12.49 -17.84 -7.84
C ARG A 223 -11.01 -18.24 -7.85
N GLU A 224 -10.67 -19.38 -8.44
CA GLU A 224 -9.28 -19.83 -8.56
C GLU A 224 -8.44 -18.88 -9.40
N GLU A 225 -8.98 -18.38 -10.52
CA GLU A 225 -8.33 -17.37 -11.33
C GLU A 225 -8.08 -16.08 -10.54
N MET A 226 -9.09 -15.59 -9.83
CA MET A 226 -8.99 -14.40 -8.98
C MET A 226 -7.92 -14.61 -7.90
N LEU A 227 -7.91 -15.75 -7.20
CA LEU A 227 -6.90 -16.08 -6.18
C LEU A 227 -5.49 -16.30 -6.76
N GLY A 228 -5.40 -16.71 -8.03
CA GLY A 228 -4.16 -16.85 -8.77
C GLY A 228 -3.54 -15.51 -9.16
N SER A 229 -4.33 -14.43 -9.22
CA SER A 229 -3.84 -13.10 -9.56
C SER A 229 -2.89 -12.55 -8.48
N ASP A 230 -1.73 -12.05 -8.92
CA ASP A 230 -0.74 -11.46 -8.02
C ASP A 230 -1.26 -10.19 -7.32
N GLU A 231 -2.31 -9.56 -7.84
CA GLU A 231 -2.93 -8.34 -7.29
C GLU A 231 -3.77 -8.60 -6.03
N LEU A 232 -4.37 -9.79 -5.91
CA LEU A 232 -5.10 -10.19 -4.68
C LEU A 232 -4.16 -10.65 -3.57
N ARG A 233 -2.92 -11.04 -3.92
CA ARG A 233 -1.85 -11.18 -2.93
C ARG A 233 -1.48 -9.77 -2.52
N LEU A 234 -1.57 -9.44 -1.23
CA LEU A 234 -1.42 -8.07 -0.70
C LEU A 234 0.04 -7.57 -0.75
N GLN A 235 0.65 -7.64 -1.92
CA GLN A 235 1.96 -7.12 -2.21
C GLN A 235 1.76 -5.69 -2.68
N PHE A 236 1.98 -4.74 -1.77
CA PHE A 236 2.14 -3.35 -2.21
C PHE A 236 3.23 -3.34 -3.27
N PRO A 237 2.94 -2.87 -4.49
CA PRO A 237 3.93 -2.78 -5.54
C PRO A 237 5.15 -2.01 -5.01
N LEU A 238 6.35 -2.46 -5.34
CA LEU A 238 7.57 -1.76 -4.94
C LEU A 238 7.53 -0.25 -5.27
N PRO A 239 7.00 0.20 -6.43
CA PRO A 239 6.84 1.63 -6.71
C PRO A 239 6.05 2.38 -5.64
N TYR A 240 5.03 1.76 -5.03
CA TYR A 240 4.23 2.37 -3.97
C TYR A 240 5.02 2.48 -2.66
N LEU A 241 5.82 1.45 -2.33
CA LEU A 241 6.70 1.51 -1.17
C LEU A 241 7.81 2.55 -1.34
N LEU A 242 8.36 2.68 -2.56
CA LEU A 242 9.33 3.72 -2.91
C LEU A 242 8.69 5.12 -2.84
N LEU A 243 7.44 5.26 -3.28
CA LEU A 243 6.71 6.52 -3.14
C LEU A 243 6.49 6.86 -1.66
N ALA A 244 6.15 5.89 -0.82
CA ALA A 244 6.00 6.10 0.62
C ALA A 244 7.33 6.45 1.32
N SER A 245 8.47 5.93 0.84
CA SER A 245 9.79 6.24 1.42
C SER A 245 10.30 7.64 1.09
N THR A 246 9.69 8.35 0.13
CA THR A 246 10.04 9.75 -0.17
C THR A 246 9.93 10.65 1.05
N CYS A 247 8.94 10.42 1.92
CA CYS A 247 8.73 11.20 3.13
C CYS A 247 9.90 11.08 4.13
N PRO A 248 10.23 9.88 4.66
CA PRO A 248 11.33 9.74 5.62
C PRO A 248 12.68 10.20 5.02
N VAL A 249 12.92 9.94 3.72
CA VAL A 249 14.12 10.45 3.03
C VAL A 249 14.11 11.98 3.00
N SER A 250 12.99 12.60 2.62
CA SER A 250 12.87 14.05 2.60
C SER A 250 13.05 14.68 3.99
N ALA A 251 12.56 14.02 5.05
CA ALA A 251 12.78 14.44 6.43
C ALA A 251 14.27 14.38 6.81
N SER A 252 15.02 13.38 6.35
CA SER A 252 16.46 13.28 6.63
C SER A 252 17.29 14.30 5.86
N LEU A 253 16.82 14.75 4.69
CA LEU A 253 17.44 15.87 3.97
C LEU A 253 17.42 17.17 4.78
N ASN A 254 16.48 17.36 5.71
CA ASN A 254 16.51 18.51 6.65
C ASN A 254 17.80 18.50 7.49
N THR A 255 18.15 17.35 8.04
CA THR A 255 19.35 17.19 8.88
C THR A 255 20.63 17.36 8.05
N LEU A 256 20.68 16.80 6.84
CA LEU A 256 21.82 16.99 5.94
C LEU A 256 22.01 18.45 5.54
N ALA A 257 20.93 19.13 5.15
CA ALA A 257 20.98 20.55 4.80
C ALA A 257 21.45 21.40 5.99
N ALA A 258 20.95 21.11 7.19
CA ALA A 258 21.34 21.80 8.41
C ALA A 258 22.83 21.61 8.76
N LEU A 259 23.34 20.38 8.70
CA LEU A 259 24.77 20.09 8.89
C LEU A 259 25.63 20.83 7.86
N TRP A 260 25.23 20.78 6.59
CA TRP A 260 25.94 21.46 5.51
C TRP A 260 26.01 22.98 5.73
N VAL A 261 24.87 23.62 6.04
CA VAL A 261 24.80 25.06 6.29
C VAL A 261 25.59 25.47 7.54
N ALA A 262 25.67 24.60 8.54
CA ALA A 262 26.50 24.83 9.73
C ALA A 262 28.02 24.65 9.48
N GLY A 263 28.44 24.32 8.26
CA GLY A 263 29.87 24.12 7.95
C GLY A 263 30.44 22.80 8.46
N ALA A 264 29.59 21.78 8.67
CA ALA A 264 30.06 20.47 9.09
C ALA A 264 31.07 19.89 8.08
N PRO A 265 32.13 19.19 8.54
CA PRO A 265 33.07 18.54 7.63
C PRO A 265 32.37 17.58 6.68
N ALA A 266 32.81 17.51 5.41
CA ALA A 266 32.19 16.65 4.39
C ALA A 266 32.06 15.18 4.83
N VAL A 267 33.00 14.69 5.64
CA VAL A 267 32.94 13.33 6.21
C VAL A 267 31.74 13.14 7.14
N VAL A 268 31.35 14.16 7.92
CA VAL A 268 30.19 14.12 8.82
C VAL A 268 28.88 14.11 8.03
N VAL A 269 28.79 14.96 6.99
CA VAL A 269 27.64 14.98 6.09
C VAL A 269 27.50 13.64 5.35
N ALA A 270 28.63 13.05 4.91
CA ALA A 270 28.64 11.75 4.25
C ALA A 270 28.23 10.61 5.18
N THR A 271 28.74 10.55 6.42
CA THR A 271 28.34 9.51 7.39
C THR A 271 26.86 9.62 7.73
N GLU A 272 26.33 10.83 7.91
CA GLU A 272 24.91 11.06 8.14
C GLU A 272 24.05 10.61 6.93
N ALA A 273 24.47 10.94 5.71
CA ALA A 273 23.76 10.55 4.50
C ALA A 273 23.74 9.02 4.32
N MET A 274 24.86 8.37 4.57
CA MET A 274 24.99 6.92 4.47
C MET A 274 24.17 6.19 5.55
N ALA A 275 24.30 6.61 6.81
CA ALA A 275 23.68 5.91 7.94
C ALA A 275 22.17 6.16 8.01
N PHE A 276 21.75 7.42 7.96
CA PHE A 276 20.35 7.80 8.12
C PHE A 276 19.62 7.84 6.79
N THR A 277 20.06 8.66 5.83
CA THR A 277 19.28 8.90 4.61
C THR A 277 19.14 7.64 3.75
N LEU A 278 20.26 7.00 3.41
CA LEU A 278 20.26 5.79 2.60
C LEU A 278 20.02 4.53 3.45
N GLY A 279 20.78 4.36 4.53
CA GLY A 279 20.69 3.16 5.39
C GLY A 279 19.33 3.01 6.05
N PHE A 280 18.99 3.94 6.95
CA PHE A 280 17.77 3.85 7.76
C PHE A 280 16.48 4.22 6.99
N TYR A 281 16.40 5.44 6.46
CA TYR A 281 15.16 5.98 5.89
C TYR A 281 14.79 5.43 4.53
N PHE A 282 15.77 4.95 3.74
CA PHE A 282 15.50 4.30 2.46
C PHE A 282 15.54 2.78 2.58
N PHE A 283 16.70 2.17 2.82
CA PHE A 283 16.84 0.71 2.71
C PHE A 283 16.27 -0.07 3.91
N TRP A 284 16.33 0.45 5.15
CA TRP A 284 15.73 -0.23 6.32
C TRP A 284 14.22 -0.01 6.41
N PHE A 285 13.74 1.17 6.04
CA PHE A 285 12.32 1.52 6.09
C PHE A 285 11.45 0.63 5.19
N LEU A 286 11.94 0.27 4.00
CA LEU A 286 11.21 -0.57 3.03
C LEU A 286 10.86 -1.97 3.58
N PRO A 287 11.81 -2.81 4.03
CA PRO A 287 11.51 -4.14 4.58
C PRO A 287 10.65 -4.05 5.85
N MET A 288 10.85 -3.03 6.69
CA MET A 288 10.03 -2.80 7.87
C MET A 288 8.56 -2.50 7.50
N THR A 289 8.34 -1.61 6.53
CA THR A 289 7.00 -1.29 6.03
C THR A 289 6.35 -2.52 5.41
N LYS A 290 7.10 -3.29 4.60
CA LYS A 290 6.62 -4.54 4.01
C LYS A 290 6.20 -5.57 5.08
N LEU A 291 7.00 -5.71 6.15
CA LEU A 291 6.67 -6.56 7.29
C LEU A 291 5.39 -6.09 7.99
N ALA A 292 5.24 -4.78 8.25
CA ALA A 292 4.03 -4.25 8.89
C ALA A 292 2.76 -4.53 8.06
N ILE A 293 2.84 -4.35 6.74
CA ILE A 293 1.75 -4.66 5.81
C ILE A 293 1.42 -6.16 5.86
N TYR A 294 2.44 -7.02 5.81
CA TYR A 294 2.26 -8.46 5.93
C TYR A 294 1.58 -8.85 7.26
N LEU A 295 1.98 -8.25 8.38
CA LEU A 295 1.35 -8.49 9.68
C LEU A 295 -0.10 -8.01 9.68
N CYS A 296 -0.39 -6.84 9.09
CA CYS A 296 -1.77 -6.35 8.95
C CYS A 296 -2.63 -7.33 8.13
N ASP A 297 -2.09 -7.92 7.08
CA ASP A 297 -2.79 -8.94 6.29
C ASP A 297 -2.97 -10.25 7.06
N ARG A 298 -1.88 -10.78 7.62
CA ARG A 298 -1.87 -12.06 8.35
C ARG A 298 -2.81 -12.05 9.54
N PHE A 299 -2.88 -10.92 10.23
CA PHE A 299 -3.71 -10.68 11.40
C PHE A 299 -4.87 -9.75 11.06
N ALA A 300 -5.40 -9.80 9.83
CA ALA A 300 -6.54 -8.97 9.44
C ALA A 300 -7.78 -9.29 10.30
N ALA A 301 -8.16 -10.57 10.38
CA ALA A 301 -9.30 -11.01 11.17
C ALA A 301 -9.05 -10.80 12.69
N PRO A 302 -10.04 -10.30 13.44
CA PRO A 302 -9.93 -10.20 14.89
C PRO A 302 -9.81 -11.60 15.49
N ARG A 303 -8.78 -11.83 16.31
CA ARG A 303 -8.60 -13.11 17.02
C ARG A 303 -9.49 -13.27 18.24
N TRP A 304 -9.96 -12.14 18.77
CA TRP A 304 -10.75 -12.07 19.98
C TRP A 304 -12.03 -11.28 19.69
N SER A 305 -13.11 -11.62 20.40
CA SER A 305 -14.36 -10.86 20.33
C SER A 305 -14.22 -9.51 21.03
N GLY A 306 -14.85 -8.48 20.48
CA GLY A 306 -14.93 -7.14 21.07
C GLY A 306 -14.03 -6.09 20.41
N CYS A 307 -14.51 -4.86 20.40
CA CYS A 307 -13.86 -3.71 19.77
C CYS A 307 -12.48 -3.41 20.37
N CYS A 308 -12.34 -3.44 21.71
CA CYS A 308 -11.07 -3.14 22.38
C CYS A 308 -9.96 -4.15 22.02
N MET A 309 -10.28 -5.43 21.95
CA MET A 309 -9.32 -6.46 21.58
C MET A 309 -8.87 -6.32 20.12
N ASP A 310 -9.74 -5.80 19.28
CA ASP A 310 -9.38 -5.48 17.91
C ASP A 310 -8.27 -4.42 17.87
N TYR A 311 -8.43 -3.30 18.58
CA TYR A 311 -7.40 -2.27 18.70
C TYR A 311 -6.12 -2.77 19.37
N LEU A 312 -6.23 -3.65 20.37
CA LEU A 312 -5.08 -4.29 21.01
C LEU A 312 -4.26 -5.11 20.02
N GLN A 313 -4.91 -5.88 19.14
CA GLN A 313 -4.22 -6.65 18.09
C GLN A 313 -3.48 -5.73 17.10
N THR A 314 -4.02 -4.56 16.73
CA THR A 314 -3.24 -3.55 15.99
C THR A 314 -2.09 -3.02 16.85
N GLY A 315 -2.31 -2.80 18.14
CA GLY A 315 -1.30 -2.34 19.09
C GLY A 315 -0.08 -3.25 19.12
N LEU A 316 -0.28 -4.58 19.13
CA LEU A 316 0.81 -5.54 19.09
C LEU A 316 1.62 -5.47 17.77
N ILE A 317 0.94 -5.29 16.63
CA ILE A 317 1.60 -5.10 15.32
C ILE A 317 2.41 -3.80 15.34
N PHE A 318 1.82 -2.72 15.84
CA PHE A 318 2.47 -1.43 15.98
C PHE A 318 3.67 -1.47 16.91
N LEU A 319 3.60 -2.18 18.03
CA LEU A 319 4.74 -2.35 18.94
C LEU A 319 5.90 -3.09 18.26
N CYS A 320 5.62 -4.11 17.44
CA CYS A 320 6.64 -4.78 16.63
C CYS A 320 7.30 -3.82 15.63
N PHE A 321 6.50 -3.04 14.90
CA PHE A 321 7.00 -2.01 13.98
C PHE A 321 7.83 -0.95 14.72
N PHE A 322 7.32 -0.42 15.82
CA PHE A 322 7.99 0.57 16.66
C PHE A 322 9.34 0.07 17.15
N ALA A 323 9.40 -1.17 17.66
CA ALA A 323 10.65 -1.77 18.12
C ALA A 323 11.69 -1.87 16.99
N LEU A 324 11.29 -2.28 15.78
CA LEU A 324 12.17 -2.36 14.61
C LEU A 324 12.60 -0.99 14.10
N TYR A 325 11.70 -0.01 14.10
CA TYR A 325 12.00 1.36 13.73
C TYR A 325 13.02 1.97 14.70
N TYR A 326 12.76 1.84 16.00
CA TYR A 326 13.65 2.35 17.04
C TYR A 326 15.01 1.65 17.06
N ALA A 327 15.04 0.34 16.81
CA ALA A 327 16.29 -0.42 16.67
C ALA A 327 17.12 0.07 15.47
N GLY A 328 16.49 0.32 14.32
CA GLY A 328 17.15 0.87 13.14
C GLY A 328 17.72 2.27 13.37
N ASP A 329 16.94 3.15 14.02
CA ASP A 329 17.38 4.52 14.39
C ASP A 329 18.57 4.47 15.35
N THR A 330 18.49 3.63 16.39
CA THR A 330 19.57 3.45 17.37
C THR A 330 20.83 2.89 16.72
N ALA A 331 20.70 1.92 15.80
CA ALA A 331 21.83 1.37 15.06
C ALA A 331 22.47 2.43 14.15
N ALA A 332 21.69 3.20 13.39
CA ALA A 332 22.18 4.30 12.56
C ALA A 332 22.93 5.35 13.39
N MET A 333 22.38 5.72 14.55
CA MET A 333 23.06 6.62 15.49
C MET A 333 24.36 6.02 16.04
N ALA A 334 24.38 4.73 16.40
CA ALA A 334 25.60 4.10 16.91
C ALA A 334 26.72 4.06 15.86
N VAL A 335 26.41 3.72 14.60
CA VAL A 335 27.44 3.62 13.55
C VAL A 335 28.01 4.97 13.11
N THR A 336 27.23 6.07 13.21
CA THR A 336 27.76 7.42 12.95
C THR A 336 28.79 7.85 13.98
N GLN A 337 28.68 7.39 15.24
CA GLN A 337 29.68 7.67 16.28
C GLN A 337 30.99 6.89 16.07
N VAL A 338 30.96 5.76 15.36
CA VAL A 338 32.15 4.93 15.10
C VAL A 338 32.93 5.45 13.89
N GLY A 339 32.24 5.81 12.81
CA GLY A 339 32.83 6.42 11.61
C GLY A 339 32.41 5.76 10.30
N VAL A 340 33.08 6.17 9.22
CA VAL A 340 32.69 5.84 7.83
C VAL A 340 32.60 4.33 7.58
N GLY A 341 33.56 3.54 8.05
CA GLY A 341 33.55 2.08 7.84
C GLY A 341 32.33 1.39 8.43
N ALA A 342 31.91 1.79 9.63
CA ALA A 342 30.70 1.27 10.27
C ALA A 342 29.42 1.71 9.54
N CYS A 343 29.37 2.97 9.07
CA CYS A 343 28.27 3.47 8.25
C CYS A 343 28.14 2.71 6.93
N SER A 344 29.27 2.39 6.26
CA SER A 344 29.29 1.55 5.05
C SER A 344 28.75 0.15 5.32
N ALA A 345 29.19 -0.50 6.40
CA ALA A 345 28.71 -1.83 6.78
C ALA A 345 27.19 -1.84 7.06
N TRP A 346 26.68 -0.82 7.77
CA TRP A 346 25.26 -0.65 8.03
C TRP A 346 24.44 -0.44 6.75
N LEU A 347 24.94 0.39 5.83
CA LEU A 347 24.29 0.61 4.54
C LEU A 347 24.22 -0.69 3.74
N LEU A 348 25.33 -1.42 3.61
CA LEU A 348 25.37 -2.70 2.90
C LEU A 348 24.42 -3.74 3.52
N PHE A 349 24.39 -3.82 4.85
CA PHE A 349 23.46 -4.68 5.57
C PHE A 349 22.00 -4.31 5.29
N SER A 350 21.66 -3.02 5.35
CA SER A 350 20.30 -2.53 5.07
C SER A 350 19.90 -2.78 3.61
N MET A 351 20.82 -2.59 2.66
CA MET A 351 20.63 -2.90 1.25
C MET A 351 20.37 -4.38 1.02
N LEU A 352 21.15 -5.26 1.65
CA LEU A 352 20.97 -6.71 1.55
C LEU A 352 19.62 -7.13 2.13
N LEU A 353 19.25 -6.60 3.31
CA LEU A 353 17.96 -6.88 3.93
C LEU A 353 16.80 -6.41 3.02
N CYS A 354 16.88 -5.19 2.51
CA CYS A 354 15.93 -4.67 1.53
C CYS A 354 15.85 -5.57 0.30
N TRP A 355 16.98 -6.03 -0.23
CA TRP A 355 17.02 -6.90 -1.39
C TRP A 355 16.33 -8.24 -1.12
N VAL A 356 16.63 -8.90 -0.01
CA VAL A 356 16.02 -10.18 0.39
C VAL A 356 14.51 -10.03 0.58
N CYS A 357 14.06 -8.99 1.28
CA CYS A 357 12.66 -8.76 1.57
C CYS A 357 11.86 -8.28 0.36
N CYS A 358 12.43 -7.42 -0.49
CA CYS A 358 11.72 -6.83 -1.63
C CYS A 358 11.80 -7.69 -2.89
N PHE A 359 12.92 -8.38 -3.13
CA PHE A 359 13.19 -9.11 -4.39
C PHE A 359 13.51 -10.60 -4.20
N GLY A 360 14.21 -11.00 -3.13
CA GLY A 360 14.92 -12.27 -3.09
C GLY A 360 14.16 -13.50 -2.57
N GLY A 361 13.15 -13.36 -1.70
CA GLY A 361 12.55 -14.56 -1.08
C GLY A 361 11.24 -14.41 -0.32
N TRP A 362 10.75 -13.20 -0.12
CA TRP A 362 9.53 -12.98 0.65
C TRP A 362 8.32 -13.74 0.09
N GLU A 363 8.19 -13.80 -1.24
CA GLU A 363 7.11 -14.53 -1.89
C GLU A 363 7.15 -16.05 -1.67
N ARG A 364 8.34 -16.61 -1.49
CA ARG A 364 8.48 -18.04 -1.18
C ARG A 364 8.07 -18.30 0.25
N LEU A 365 8.45 -17.40 1.16
CA LEU A 365 8.09 -17.51 2.58
C LEU A 365 6.58 -17.34 2.80
N SER A 366 5.95 -16.38 2.11
CA SER A 366 4.50 -16.18 2.20
C SER A 366 3.72 -17.40 1.72
N ARG A 367 4.16 -18.01 0.61
CA ARG A 367 3.59 -19.28 0.09
C ARG A 367 3.64 -20.41 1.10
N LEU A 368 4.78 -20.59 1.78
CA LEU A 368 4.91 -21.62 2.83
C LEU A 368 3.96 -21.37 4.00
N THR A 369 3.76 -20.11 4.39
CA THR A 369 2.83 -19.79 5.49
C THR A 369 1.34 -19.95 5.11
N GLU A 370 0.98 -19.76 3.83
CA GLU A 370 -0.39 -20.00 3.36
C GLU A 370 -0.77 -21.48 3.40
N LEU A 371 0.17 -22.37 3.05
CA LEU A 371 -0.02 -23.83 3.15
C LEU A 371 -0.28 -24.31 4.59
N CYS A 372 0.15 -23.54 5.60
CA CYS A 372 -0.05 -23.88 7.01
C CYS A 372 -1.32 -23.26 7.63
N ARG A 373 -2.20 -22.57 6.87
CA ARG A 373 -3.46 -22.07 7.45
C ARG A 373 -4.41 -23.26 7.71
N PRO A 374 -4.88 -23.45 8.97
CA PRO A 374 -5.98 -24.39 9.21
C PRO A 374 -7.21 -23.90 8.45
N GLY A 375 -7.82 -24.81 7.69
CA GLY A 375 -8.94 -24.56 6.78
C GLY A 375 -10.27 -24.27 7.46
#